data_AF-A0A5S6Q0K1-F1
#
_entry.id   AF-A0A5S6Q0K1-F1
#
_cell.length_a   1.000
_cell.length_b   1.000
_cell.length_c   1.000
_cell.angle_alpha   90.00
_cell.angle_beta   90.00
_cell.angle_gamma   90.00
#
_symmetry.space_group_name_H-M   'P 1'
#
loop_
_entity.id
_entity.type
_entity.pdbx_description
1 polymer ?
#
loop_
_entity_poly.entity_id
_entity_poly.type
_entity_poly.pdbx_seq_one_letter_code
_entity_poly.pdbx_strand_id
1 'polypeptide(L)'
;MGDITSGEDFTNGDRGRIGESLSPMVTPLPMLAASTPNTLQWFERLDAFLDMHSTAEERNAAVLRFYLTDELRTVLPSLGMEACDSYGKVRQTLLTYLHEDSGE
;
A
#
# COMPACT_ATOMS: atom_id res chain seq x y z
N MET A 1 22.26 -55.14 13.92
CA MET A 1 22.45 -54.79 12.49
C MET A 1 21.34 -55.48 11.71
N GLY A 2 20.39 -54.83 11.05
CA GLY A 2 20.04 -53.43 10.85
C GLY A 2 18.63 -53.41 10.27
N ASP A 3 17.80 -52.52 10.79
CA ASP A 3 16.42 -52.24 10.37
C ASP A 3 16.42 -51.41 9.07
N ILE A 4 15.62 -51.80 8.07
CA ILE A 4 15.11 -50.91 7.02
C ILE A 4 13.77 -51.44 6.51
N THR A 5 12.70 -50.96 7.13
CA THR A 5 11.36 -50.89 6.52
C THR A 5 11.19 -49.59 5.72
N SER A 6 10.22 -49.61 4.79
CA SER A 6 9.67 -48.47 4.05
C SER A 6 10.41 -48.05 2.77
N GLY A 7 10.15 -48.81 1.70
CA GLY A 7 10.07 -48.22 0.37
C GLY A 7 8.74 -47.49 0.25
N GLU A 8 8.82 -46.16 0.21
CA GLU A 8 7.70 -45.25 0.02
C GLU A 8 6.99 -45.53 -1.32
N ASP A 9 5.71 -45.86 -1.20
CA ASP A 9 4.70 -45.85 -2.25
C ASP A 9 4.47 -44.38 -2.65
N PHE A 10 4.97 -43.96 -3.81
CA PHE A 10 4.65 -42.66 -4.39
C PHE A 10 3.25 -42.71 -5.02
N THR A 11 2.22 -42.75 -4.17
CA THR A 11 0.84 -42.54 -4.58
C THR A 11 0.60 -41.06 -4.90
N ASN A 12 0.46 -40.79 -6.19
CA ASN A 12 -0.47 -39.84 -6.80
C ASN A 12 -1.06 -38.76 -5.86
N GLY A 13 -0.39 -37.61 -5.80
CA GLY A 13 -0.93 -36.36 -5.29
C GLY A 13 -1.39 -35.45 -6.42
N ASP A 14 -2.43 -35.85 -7.17
CA ASP A 14 -3.27 -34.88 -7.87
C ASP A 14 -4.00 -34.04 -6.81
N ARG A 15 -3.40 -32.90 -6.45
CA ARG A 15 -4.07 -31.85 -5.68
C ARG A 15 -3.72 -30.52 -6.33
N GLY A 16 -4.66 -30.06 -7.15
CA GLY A 16 -4.51 -28.91 -8.00
C GLY A 16 -4.03 -27.64 -7.30
N ARG A 17 -3.26 -26.86 -8.06
CA ARG A 17 -3.54 -25.44 -8.18
C ARG A 17 -3.32 -25.05 -9.63
N ILE A 18 -4.38 -25.23 -10.40
CA ILE A 18 -4.72 -24.28 -11.45
C ILE A 18 -4.61 -22.86 -10.91
N GLY A 19 -3.98 -21.96 -11.66
CA GLY A 19 -4.13 -20.52 -11.47
C GLY A 19 -3.02 -19.86 -10.66
N GLU A 20 -1.91 -19.57 -11.33
CA GLU A 20 -1.35 -18.22 -11.20
C GLU A 20 -1.29 -17.56 -12.58
N SER A 21 -2.38 -17.71 -13.35
CA SER A 21 -2.74 -16.72 -14.34
C SER A 21 -3.65 -15.70 -13.67
N LEU A 22 -3.16 -14.46 -13.62
CA LEU A 22 -3.91 -13.21 -13.52
C LEU A 22 -4.58 -12.91 -12.17
N SER A 23 -3.82 -12.26 -11.30
CA SER A 23 -4.33 -11.06 -10.63
C SER A 23 -3.17 -10.07 -10.60
N PRO A 24 -3.32 -8.80 -11.03
CA PRO A 24 -2.32 -7.79 -10.71
C PRO A 24 -2.09 -7.88 -9.20
N MET A 25 -0.86 -8.24 -8.83
CA MET A 25 -0.40 -8.33 -7.46
C MET A 25 -0.39 -6.91 -6.88
N VAL A 26 -1.56 -6.37 -6.62
CA VAL A 26 -1.71 -5.17 -5.81
C VAL A 26 -1.32 -5.60 -4.41
N THR A 27 -0.03 -5.44 -4.12
CA THR A 27 0.45 -5.50 -2.76
C THR A 27 -0.29 -4.39 -2.00
N PRO A 28 -0.86 -4.69 -0.82
CA PRO A 28 -1.55 -3.69 -0.03
C PRO A 28 -0.59 -2.52 0.23
N LEU A 29 -1.04 -1.29 -0.02
CA LEU A 29 -0.18 -0.13 0.20
C LEU A 29 0.22 -0.07 1.68
N PRO A 30 1.52 0.08 1.99
CA PRO A 30 1.94 0.29 3.38
C PRO A 30 1.43 1.65 3.86
N MET A 31 1.28 1.82 5.17
CA MET A 31 0.96 3.14 5.71
C MET A 31 2.09 4.13 5.41
N LEU A 32 1.74 5.33 4.95
CA LEU A 32 2.67 6.44 4.78
C LEU A 32 2.98 7.05 6.15
N ALA A 33 4.25 7.06 6.53
CA ALA A 33 4.78 7.66 7.73
C ALA A 33 5.69 8.85 7.38
N ALA A 34 6.00 9.72 8.35
CA ALA A 34 6.95 10.80 8.14
C ALA A 34 8.33 10.29 7.68
N SER A 35 8.80 9.20 8.28
CA SER A 35 10.06 8.55 7.90
C SER A 35 9.98 7.64 6.67
N THR A 36 8.89 7.65 5.88
CA THR A 36 8.81 6.79 4.69
C THR A 36 9.86 7.23 3.65
N PRO A 37 10.83 6.37 3.32
CA PRO A 37 11.79 6.68 2.27
C PRO A 37 11.08 6.62 0.91
N ASN A 38 11.37 7.59 0.04
CA ASN A 38 10.77 7.68 -1.30
C ASN A 38 9.25 7.88 -1.29
N THR A 39 8.76 8.83 -0.49
CA THR A 39 7.37 9.31 -0.46
C THR A 39 6.75 9.46 -1.85
N LEU A 40 7.48 9.99 -2.83
CA LEU A 40 6.99 10.18 -4.20
C LEU A 40 6.56 8.85 -4.85
N GLN A 41 7.39 7.81 -4.75
CA GLN A 41 7.07 6.47 -5.28
C GLN A 41 5.89 5.84 -4.54
N TRP A 42 5.74 6.13 -3.25
CA TRP A 42 4.57 5.69 -2.49
C TRP A 42 3.28 6.30 -3.06
N PHE A 43 3.28 7.60 -3.34
CA PHE A 43 2.13 8.27 -3.96
C PHE A 43 1.85 7.76 -5.36
N GLU A 44 2.86 7.45 -6.17
CA GLU A 44 2.63 6.84 -7.50
C GLU A 44 1.97 5.46 -7.40
N ARG A 45 2.33 4.66 -6.39
CA ARG A 45 1.64 3.39 -6.12
C ARG A 45 0.21 3.60 -5.67
N LEU A 46 -0.05 4.63 -4.86
CA LEU A 46 -1.42 4.98 -4.46
C LEU A 46 -2.24 5.39 -5.68
N ASP A 47 -1.69 6.21 -6.56
CA ASP A 47 -2.38 6.66 -7.78
C ASP A 47 -2.74 5.48 -8.69
N ALA A 48 -1.77 4.59 -8.93
CA ALA A 48 -2.00 3.35 -9.67
C ALA A 48 -3.06 2.44 -9.00
N PHE A 49 -3.09 2.40 -7.66
CA PHE A 49 -4.12 1.68 -6.91
C PHE A 49 -5.50 2.32 -7.10
N LEU A 50 -5.61 3.64 -7.00
CA LEU A 50 -6.87 4.35 -7.16
C LEU A 50 -7.42 4.22 -8.59
N ASP A 51 -6.55 4.34 -9.60
CA ASP A 51 -6.86 4.17 -11.03
C ASP A 51 -7.36 2.76 -11.32
N MET A 52 -6.63 1.74 -10.85
CA MET A 52 -7.00 0.34 -11.03
C MET A 52 -8.35 0.00 -10.37
N HIS A 53 -8.63 0.59 -9.21
CA HIS A 53 -9.91 0.40 -8.52
C HIS A 53 -11.03 1.32 -9.02
N SER A 54 -10.76 2.18 -10.03
CA SER A 54 -11.70 3.22 -10.54
C SER A 54 -12.37 3.96 -9.38
N THR A 55 -11.56 4.33 -8.39
CA THR A 55 -12.07 4.94 -7.16
C THR A 55 -12.59 6.33 -7.50
N ALA A 56 -13.82 6.63 -7.10
CA ALA A 56 -14.39 7.97 -7.29
C ALA A 56 -13.48 9.01 -6.62
N GLU A 57 -13.22 10.13 -7.29
CA GLU A 57 -12.29 11.17 -6.81
C GLU A 57 -12.64 11.65 -5.39
N GLU A 58 -13.93 11.71 -5.07
CA GLU A 58 -14.48 12.04 -3.74
C GLU A 58 -13.98 11.10 -2.63
N ARG A 59 -13.70 9.83 -2.97
CA ARG A 59 -13.18 8.81 -2.06
C ARG A 59 -11.66 8.76 -2.04
N ASN A 60 -10.97 9.26 -3.06
CA ASN A 60 -9.50 9.23 -3.13
C ASN A 60 -8.85 9.97 -1.94
N ALA A 61 -9.42 11.10 -1.54
CA ALA A 61 -8.95 11.83 -0.35
C ALA A 61 -9.12 11.01 0.93
N ALA A 62 -10.25 10.31 1.08
CA ALA A 62 -10.51 9.44 2.23
C ALA A 62 -9.58 8.22 2.25
N VAL A 63 -9.34 7.60 1.09
CA VAL A 63 -8.41 6.47 0.94
C VAL A 63 -6.98 6.92 1.25
N LEU A 64 -6.53 8.05 0.74
CA LEU A 64 -5.23 8.62 1.08
C LEU A 64 -5.08 8.75 2.59
N ARG A 65 -6.04 9.40 3.27
CA ARG A 65 -6.00 9.57 4.73
C ARG A 65 -6.02 8.24 5.49
N PHE A 66 -6.74 7.25 4.99
CA PHE A 66 -6.74 5.90 5.57
C PHE A 66 -5.36 5.25 5.54
N TYR A 67 -4.56 5.53 4.52
CA TYR A 67 -3.20 5.03 4.43
C TYR A 67 -2.16 5.91 5.15
N LEU A 68 -2.52 7.07 5.69
CA LEU A 68 -1.60 7.87 6.52
C LEU A 68 -1.48 7.26 7.92
N THR A 69 -0.30 7.40 8.53
CA THR A 69 -0.13 7.18 9.97
C THR A 69 -0.89 8.22 10.80
N ASP A 70 -1.16 7.88 12.07
CA ASP A 70 -1.80 8.78 13.02
C ASP A 70 -1.09 10.13 13.16
N GLU A 71 0.25 10.10 13.14
CA GLU A 71 1.11 11.29 13.15
C GLU A 71 0.79 12.23 11.97
N LEU A 72 0.82 11.73 10.73
CA LEU A 72 0.52 12.54 9.55
C LEU A 72 -0.93 13.03 9.55
N ARG A 73 -1.88 12.21 10.03
CA ARG A 73 -3.28 12.62 10.17
C ARG A 73 -3.46 13.76 11.16
N THR A 74 -2.66 13.80 12.22
CA THR A 74 -2.66 14.86 13.23
C THR A 74 -1.96 16.13 12.71
N VAL A 75 -0.94 15.97 11.87
CA VAL A 75 -0.23 17.09 11.23
C VAL A 75 -1.08 17.77 10.14
N LEU A 76 -1.86 17.01 9.36
CA LEU A 76 -2.71 17.57 8.29
C LEU A 76 -3.54 18.81 8.69
N PRO A 77 -4.35 18.80 9.76
CA PRO A 77 -5.10 19.99 10.17
C PRO A 77 -4.20 21.15 10.63
N SER A 78 -3.01 20.83 11.16
CA SER A 78 -2.00 21.85 11.54
C SER A 78 -1.39 22.53 10.30
N LEU A 79 -1.36 21.84 9.16
CA LEU A 79 -0.97 22.38 7.85
C LEU A 79 -2.11 23.10 7.12
N GLY A 80 -3.28 23.27 7.77
CA GLY A 80 -4.46 23.91 7.18
C GLY A 80 -5.22 23.02 6.21
N MET A 81 -5.12 21.68 6.35
CA MET A 81 -5.92 20.73 5.58
C MET A 81 -7.23 20.40 6.29
N GLU A 82 -8.32 20.54 5.55
CA GLU A 82 -9.68 20.19 5.98
C GLU A 82 -10.01 18.76 5.60
N ALA A 83 -10.96 18.15 6.32
CA ALA A 83 -11.44 16.79 6.02
C ALA A 83 -12.16 16.68 4.65
N CYS A 84 -12.53 17.80 4.03
CA CYS A 84 -13.14 17.81 2.70
C CYS A 84 -12.16 18.17 1.57
N ASP A 85 -10.88 18.41 1.90
CA ASP A 85 -9.91 18.80 0.87
C ASP A 85 -9.71 17.71 -0.19
N SER A 86 -9.54 18.17 -1.43
CA SER A 86 -9.31 17.32 -2.58
C SER A 86 -8.01 16.53 -2.45
N TYR A 87 -8.01 15.32 -2.99
CA TYR A 87 -6.84 14.42 -3.00
C TYR A 87 -5.55 15.13 -3.45
N GLY A 88 -5.61 15.90 -4.55
CA GLY A 88 -4.45 16.63 -5.08
C GLY A 88 -3.85 17.64 -4.10
N LYS A 89 -4.70 18.36 -3.35
CA LYS A 89 -4.25 19.33 -2.35
C LYS A 89 -3.60 18.63 -1.15
N VAL A 90 -4.25 17.60 -0.60
CA VAL A 90 -3.71 16.78 0.50
C VAL A 90 -2.39 16.14 0.10
N ARG A 91 -2.30 15.57 -1.10
CA ARG A 91 -1.08 14.99 -1.67
C ARG A 91 0.05 16.02 -1.77
N GLN A 92 -0.23 17.19 -2.34
CA GLN A 92 0.80 18.22 -2.53
C GLN A 92 1.31 18.73 -1.18
N THR A 93 0.43 18.97 -0.21
CA THR A 93 0.81 19.40 1.14
C THR A 93 1.64 18.35 1.86
N LEU A 94 1.26 17.07 1.79
CA LEU A 94 2.06 15.99 2.37
C LEU A 94 3.42 15.85 1.69
N LEU A 95 3.48 15.95 0.36
CA LEU A 95 4.75 15.93 -0.36
C LEU A 95 5.64 17.09 0.08
N THR A 96 5.12 18.31 0.19
CA THR A 96 5.87 19.47 0.69
C THR A 96 6.37 19.23 2.11
N TYR A 97 5.50 18.84 3.04
CA TYR A 97 5.87 18.56 4.44
C TYR A 97 6.94 17.47 4.56
N LEU A 98 6.76 16.33 3.87
CA LEU A 98 7.69 15.20 3.92
C LEU A 98 9.04 15.51 3.25
N HIS A 99 9.05 16.41 2.27
CA HIS A 99 10.27 16.84 1.60
C HIS A 99 11.03 17.90 2.42
N GLU A 100 10.33 18.76 3.16
CA GLU A 100 10.92 19.68 4.13
C GLU A 100 11.52 18.93 5.33
N ASP A 101 10.85 17.89 5.83
CA ASP A 101 11.37 17.04 6.94
C ASP A 101 12.54 16.14 6.51
N SER A 102 12.63 15.80 5.21
CA SER A 102 13.75 15.05 4.62
C SER A 102 14.99 15.92 4.30
N GLY A 103 14.95 17.22 4.60
CA GLY A 103 16.05 18.15 4.38
C GLY A 103 17.13 18.02 5.45
N GLU A 104 18.26 17.44 5.08
CA GLU A 104 19.57 17.57 5.76
C GLU A 104 20.01 19.03 5.96
#